data_AF-A0A967JVP8-F1
#
_entry.id   AF-A0A967JVP8-F1
#
_cell.length_a   1.000
_cell.length_b   1.000
_cell.length_c   1.000
_cell.angle_alpha   90.00
_cell.angle_beta   90.00
_cell.angle_gamma   90.00
#
_symmetry.space_group_name_H-M   'P 1'
#
loop_
_entity.id
_entity.type
_entity.pdbx_description
1 polymer ?
#
loop_
_entity_poly.entity_id
_entity_poly.type
_entity_poly.pdbx_seq_one_letter_code
_entity_poly.pdbx_strand_id
1 'polypeptide(L)' 'MRNAFADELTKLAAADPRVVLLSGDIGNRLFDKLKAAAPDRFFNCG' A
#
# COMPACT_ATOMS: atom_id res chain seq x y z
N MET A 1 -7.25 6.79 -11.96
CA MET A 1 -6.72 5.39 -11.95
C MET A 1 -5.84 5.11 -10.74
N ARG A 2 -4.74 5.83 -10.51
CA ARG A 2 -3.82 5.61 -9.36
C ARG A 2 -4.49 5.62 -7.98
N ASN A 3 -5.36 6.60 -7.71
CA ASN A 3 -6.04 6.68 -6.41
C ASN A 3 -7.00 5.50 -6.18
N ALA A 4 -7.76 5.10 -7.19
CA ALA A 4 -8.65 3.96 -7.11
C ALA A 4 -7.87 2.65 -6.87
N PHE A 5 -6.72 2.47 -7.52
CA PHE A 5 -5.83 1.34 -7.25
C PHE A 5 -5.34 1.32 -5.81
N ALA A 6 -4.88 2.46 -5.28
CA ALA A 6 -4.40 2.55 -3.91
C ALA A 6 -5.51 2.29 -2.88
N ASP A 7 -6.71 2.79 -3.13
CA ASP A 7 -7.87 2.57 -2.26
C ASP A 7 -8.30 1.10 -2.25
N GLU A 8 -8.40 0.45 -3.41
CA GLU A 8 -8.76 -0.98 -3.48
C GLU A 8 -7.67 -1.89 -2.89
N LEU A 9 -6.39 -1.58 -3.14
CA LEU A 9 -5.29 -2.31 -2.53
C LEU A 9 -5.29 -2.18 -1.00
N THR A 10 -5.65 -1.00 -0.48
CA THR A 10 -5.79 -0.79 0.98
C THR A 10 -6.91 -1.65 1.56
N LYS A 11 -8.08 -1.71 0.89
CA LYS A 11 -9.19 -2.58 1.32
C LYS A 11 -8.79 -4.05 1.30
N LEU A 12 -8.09 -4.48 0.25
CA LEU A 12 -7.63 -5.86 0.12
C LEU A 12 -6.60 -6.22 1.20
N ALA A 13 -5.65 -5.32 1.49
CA ALA A 13 -4.66 -5.52 2.54
C ALA A 13 -5.31 -5.61 3.93
N ALA A 14 -6.41 -4.89 4.19
CA ALA A 14 -7.17 -5.00 5.44
C ALA A 14 -7.90 -6.36 5.58
N ALA A 15 -8.38 -6.93 4.47
CA ALA A 15 -9.12 -8.19 4.47
C ALA A 15 -8.22 -9.44 4.43
N ASP A 16 -7.05 -9.36 3.80
CA ASP A 16 -6.14 -10.50 3.62
C ASP A 16 -4.72 -10.17 4.14
N PRO A 17 -4.24 -10.83 5.22
CA PRO A 17 -2.92 -10.58 5.79
C PRO A 17 -1.76 -10.98 4.87
N ARG A 18 -2.02 -11.77 3.80
CA ARG A 18 -0.99 -12.22 2.85
C ARG A 18 -0.61 -11.15 1.81
N VAL A 19 -1.42 -10.11 1.67
CA VAL A 19 -1.18 -9.03 0.71
C VAL A 19 -0.04 -8.14 1.21
N VAL A 20 0.94 -7.93 0.34
CA VAL A 20 2.14 -7.11 0.57
C VAL A 20 2.34 -6.16 -0.61
N LEU A 21 2.77 -4.93 -0.35
CA LEU A 21 3.09 -3.94 -1.38
C LEU A 21 4.60 -3.65 -1.40
N LEU A 22 5.21 -3.80 -2.57
CA LEU A 22 6.56 -3.34 -2.87
C LEU A 22 6.46 -2.08 -3.73
N SER A 23 7.09 -0.98 -3.31
CA SER A 23 7.18 0.27 -4.07
C SER A 23 8.62 0.58 -4.46
N GLY A 24 8.81 1.37 -5.52
CA GLY A 24 10.10 2.01 -5.81
C GLY A 24 9.94 3.54 -5.85
N ASP A 25 10.61 4.23 -4.94
CA ASP A 25 10.79 5.68 -4.73
C ASP A 25 9.54 6.51 -4.99
N ILE A 26 8.44 6.12 -4.35
CA ILE A 26 7.17 6.84 -4.45
C ILE A 26 7.14 7.97 -3.39
N GLY A 27 7.56 9.17 -3.79
CA GLY A 27 7.51 10.39 -2.98
C GLY A 27 6.13 11.06 -2.86
N ASN A 28 5.08 10.49 -3.46
CA ASN A 28 3.77 11.18 -3.63
C ASN A 28 2.67 10.79 -2.61
N ARG A 29 3.00 10.06 -1.53
CA ARG A 29 2.07 9.68 -0.45
C ARG A 29 0.86 8.83 -0.88
N LEU A 30 0.87 8.27 -2.09
CA LEU A 30 -0.27 7.51 -2.64
C LEU A 30 -0.72 6.33 -1.76
N PHE A 31 0.21 5.72 -1.01
CA PHE A 31 -0.04 4.52 -0.20
C PHE A 31 -0.02 4.77 1.31
N ASP A 32 -0.14 6.03 1.77
CA ASP A 32 -0.10 6.34 3.20
C ASP A 32 -1.21 5.63 4.00
N LYS A 33 -2.40 5.46 3.41
CA LYS A 33 -3.49 4.68 4.03
C LYS A 33 -3.09 3.22 4.25
N LEU A 34 -2.43 2.60 3.28
CA LEU A 34 -1.97 1.21 3.38
C LEU A 34 -0.86 1.10 4.42
N LYS A 35 0.10 2.03 4.44
CA LYS A 35 1.16 2.09 5.46
C LYS A 35 0.59 2.19 6.88
N ALA A 36 -0.47 2.99 7.07
CA ALA A 36 -1.12 3.12 8.37
C ALA A 36 -1.90 1.86 8.77
N ALA A 37 -2.58 1.21 7.82
CA ALA A 37 -3.37 0.00 8.08
C ALA A 37 -2.51 -1.28 8.21
N ALA A 38 -1.36 -1.33 7.55
CA ALA A 38 -0.51 -2.51 7.42
C ALA A 38 0.99 -2.12 7.32
N PRO A 39 1.57 -1.55 8.39
CA PRO A 39 2.94 -1.01 8.36
C PRO A 39 3.99 -2.07 8.01
N ASP A 40 3.83 -3.29 8.50
CA ASP A 40 4.78 -4.40 8.28
C ASP A 40 4.66 -5.04 6.89
N ARG A 41 3.76 -4.54 6.04
CA ARG A 41 3.45 -5.10 4.70
C ARG A 41 3.64 -4.09 3.57
N PHE A 42 4.30 -2.98 3.87
CA PHE A 42 4.74 -2.00 2.87
C PHE A 42 6.28 -1.96 2.83
N PHE A 43 6.86 -2.26 1.69
CA PHE A 43 8.30 -2.26 1.47
C PHE A 43 8.67 -1.25 0.39
N ASN A 44 9.50 -0.26 0.73
CA ASN A 44 10.14 0.56 -0.30
C ASN A 44 11.45 -0.11 -0.73
N CYS A 45 11.58 -0.40 -2.02
CA CYS A 45 12.68 -1.13 -2.63
C CYS A 45 13.64 -0.20 -3.42
N GLY A 46 13.67 1.08 -3.05
CA GLY A 46 14.47 2.15 -3.65
C GLY A 46 13.54 3.25 -4.03
#